data_AF-A0A839ESQ3-F1
#
_entry.id   AF-A0A839ESQ3-F1
#
_cell.length_a   1.000
_cell.length_b   1.000
_cell.length_c   1.000
_cell.angle_alpha   90.00
_cell.angle_beta   90.00
_cell.angle_gamma   90.00
#
_symmetry.space_group_name_H-M   'P 1'
#
loop_
_entity.id
_entity.type
_entity.pdbx_description
1 polymer ?
#
loop_
_entity_poly.entity_id
_entity_poly.type
_entity_poly.pdbx_seq_one_letter_code
_entity_poly.pdbx_strand_id
1 'polypeptide(L)'
;MDIASRPEGQSVLKGLSAGIVSVTPYKLGAFGANHALRQTLVFLDMPILQQPEAYIGGAADLLDNKGSLKNKESQKIFAGFMQAFARWIALTSSTAATRSFEEFMKRRSEIA
;
A
#
# COMPACT_ATOMS: atom_id res chain seq x y z
N MET A 1 -12.74 -1.07 9.41
CA MET A 1 -12.16 -2.40 9.10
C MET A 1 -13.06 -3.50 9.63
N ASP A 2 -13.53 -3.39 10.87
CA ASP A 2 -14.36 -4.43 11.52
C ASP A 2 -15.69 -4.72 10.83
N ILE A 3 -16.35 -3.70 10.26
CA ILE A 3 -17.61 -3.91 9.53
C ILE A 3 -17.35 -4.65 8.21
N ALA A 4 -16.29 -4.27 7.48
CA ALA A 4 -15.96 -4.85 6.17
C ALA A 4 -15.31 -6.24 6.27
N SER A 5 -14.82 -6.63 7.46
CA SER A 5 -14.27 -7.97 7.69
C SER A 5 -15.33 -9.01 8.02
N ARG A 6 -16.61 -8.61 8.09
CA ARG A 6 -17.74 -9.44 8.50
C ARG A 6 -18.72 -9.69 7.36
N PRO A 7 -19.47 -10.81 7.38
CA PRO A 7 -19.46 -11.92 8.37
C PRO A 7 -18.16 -12.72 8.43
N GLU A 8 -17.98 -13.55 9.46
CA GLU A 8 -16.77 -14.38 9.59
C GLU A 8 -16.53 -15.23 8.34
N GLY A 9 -15.27 -15.24 7.86
CA GLY A 9 -14.89 -15.91 6.61
C GLY A 9 -15.30 -15.19 5.33
N GLN A 10 -16.03 -14.07 5.41
CA GLN A 10 -16.59 -13.33 4.26
C GLN A 10 -16.11 -11.88 4.20
N SER A 11 -14.87 -11.61 4.63
CA SER A 11 -14.26 -10.29 4.52
C SER A 11 -14.21 -9.83 3.07
N VAL A 12 -14.84 -8.68 2.77
CA VAL A 12 -14.77 -8.06 1.42
C VAL A 12 -13.39 -7.44 1.14
N LEU A 13 -12.54 -7.36 2.16
CA LEU A 13 -11.19 -6.81 2.07
C LEU A 13 -10.14 -7.87 1.70
N LYS A 14 -10.49 -9.15 1.82
CA LYS A 14 -9.56 -10.27 1.58
C LYS A 14 -8.95 -10.21 0.18
N GLY A 15 -7.63 -10.32 0.09
CA GLY A 15 -6.88 -10.28 -1.17
C GLY A 15 -6.77 -8.91 -1.82
N LEU A 16 -7.43 -7.86 -1.29
CA LEU A 16 -7.30 -6.52 -1.84
C LEU A 16 -5.94 -5.93 -1.49
N SER A 17 -5.26 -5.41 -2.50
CA SER A 17 -3.97 -4.75 -2.33
C SER A 17 -4.14 -3.45 -1.54
N ALA A 18 -3.27 -3.22 -0.57
CA ALA A 18 -3.35 -2.10 0.35
C ALA A 18 -2.10 -1.23 0.34
N GLY A 19 -2.27 0.04 0.66
CA GLY A 19 -1.20 1.01 0.89
C GLY A 19 -1.66 2.00 1.96
N ILE A 20 -0.76 2.39 2.87
CA ILE A 20 -1.08 3.30 3.98
C ILE A 20 -0.20 4.53 3.90
N VAL A 21 -0.85 5.69 3.81
CA VAL A 21 -0.26 7.01 4.01
C VAL A 21 -0.81 7.56 5.31
N SER A 22 0.06 8.04 6.19
CA SER A 22 -0.33 8.66 7.45
C SER A 22 0.07 10.12 7.48
N VAL A 23 -0.74 10.95 8.14
CA VAL A 23 -0.55 12.41 8.17
C VAL A 23 -0.85 12.97 9.56
N THR A 24 -0.09 13.97 9.98
CA THR A 24 -0.27 14.67 11.27
C THR A 24 0.35 16.06 11.21
N PRO A 25 -0.11 17.03 12.02
CA PRO A 25 0.59 18.31 12.17
C PRO A 25 2.01 18.18 12.73
N TYR A 26 2.36 17.07 13.39
CA TYR A 26 3.66 16.88 14.04
C TYR A 26 4.70 16.17 13.15
N LYS A 27 5.98 16.24 13.53
CA LYS A 27 7.11 15.81 12.69
C LYS A 27 7.15 14.31 12.35
N LEU A 28 6.64 13.45 13.22
CA LEU A 28 6.74 11.98 13.05
C LEU A 28 5.77 11.40 11.99
N GLY A 29 4.91 12.21 11.38
CA GLY A 29 4.04 11.73 10.29
C GLY A 29 3.09 10.59 10.69
N ALA A 30 2.75 10.47 11.97
CA ALA A 30 1.87 9.45 12.55
C ALA A 30 2.36 8.01 12.29
N PHE A 31 3.69 7.83 12.30
CA PHE A 31 4.38 6.55 12.20
C PHE A 31 3.72 5.41 12.99
N GLY A 32 3.44 5.62 14.28
CA GLY A 32 2.84 4.59 15.14
C GLY A 32 1.45 4.13 14.67
N ALA A 33 0.61 5.07 14.23
CA ALA A 33 -0.72 4.76 13.70
C ALA A 33 -0.63 4.03 12.36
N ASN A 34 0.36 4.38 11.52
CA ASN A 34 0.61 3.68 10.26
C ASN A 34 0.90 2.19 10.51
N HIS A 35 1.87 1.89 11.39
CA HIS A 35 2.23 0.51 11.72
C HIS A 35 1.12 -0.25 12.45
N ALA A 36 0.37 0.41 13.33
CA ALA A 36 -0.79 -0.21 13.98
C ALA A 36 -1.81 -0.71 12.95
N LEU A 37 -2.10 0.09 11.91
CA LEU A 37 -2.99 -0.34 10.82
C LEU A 37 -2.38 -1.47 9.99
N ARG A 38 -1.06 -1.43 9.71
CA ARG A 38 -0.35 -2.50 8.98
C ARG A 38 -0.54 -3.86 9.67
N GLN A 39 -0.46 -3.90 11.00
CA GLN A 39 -0.68 -5.12 11.77
C GLN A 39 -2.10 -5.67 11.57
N THR A 40 -3.12 -4.81 11.57
CA THR A 40 -4.50 -5.23 11.34
C THR A 40 -4.73 -5.80 9.93
N LEU A 41 -4.05 -5.27 8.91
CA LEU A 41 -4.19 -5.77 7.54
C LEU A 41 -3.68 -7.20 7.35
N VAL A 42 -2.72 -7.65 8.18
CA VAL A 42 -2.25 -9.04 8.18
C VAL A 42 -3.41 -9.99 8.49
N PHE A 43 -4.21 -9.68 9.52
CA PHE A 43 -5.38 -10.48 9.87
C PHE A 43 -6.44 -10.50 8.76
N LEU A 44 -6.58 -9.40 8.01
CA LEU A 44 -7.55 -9.30 6.92
C LEU A 44 -7.08 -9.93 5.60
N ASP A 45 -5.90 -10.54 5.57
CA ASP A 45 -5.31 -11.16 4.38
C ASP A 45 -5.22 -10.18 3.20
N MET A 46 -4.76 -8.95 3.48
CA MET A 46 -4.57 -7.89 2.50
C MET A 46 -3.09 -7.75 2.12
N PRO A 47 -2.69 -7.94 0.86
CA PRO A 47 -1.30 -7.71 0.43
C PRO A 47 -0.95 -6.22 0.49
N ILE A 48 -0.21 -5.82 1.51
CA ILE A 48 0.20 -4.42 1.72
C ILE A 48 1.53 -4.07 1.04
N LEU A 49 1.58 -2.88 0.42
CA LEU A 49 2.81 -2.25 -0.04
C LEU A 49 3.76 -2.00 1.15
N GLN A 50 4.90 -2.70 1.15
CA GLN A 50 5.91 -2.54 2.21
C GLN A 50 6.75 -1.27 2.04
N GLN A 51 7.17 -0.96 0.82
CA GLN A 51 8.01 0.21 0.50
C GLN A 51 7.55 0.86 -0.81
N PRO A 52 7.64 2.19 -0.95
CA PRO A 52 8.08 3.15 0.07
C PRO A 52 7.04 3.34 1.18
N GLU A 53 7.52 3.64 2.39
CA GLU A 53 6.67 4.13 3.48
C GLU A 53 6.33 5.62 3.29
N ALA A 54 5.15 6.06 3.76
CA ALA A 54 4.68 7.43 3.60
C ALA A 54 4.14 8.01 4.92
N TYR A 55 5.02 8.76 5.60
CA TYR A 55 4.74 9.45 6.87
C TYR A 55 4.80 10.96 6.65
N ILE A 56 3.65 11.62 6.65
CA ILE A 56 3.54 13.04 6.29
C ILE A 56 3.38 13.87 7.56
N GLY A 57 4.47 14.52 7.98
CA GLY A 57 4.43 15.52 9.05
C GLY A 57 4.05 16.91 8.54
N GLY A 58 3.79 17.83 9.47
CA GLY A 58 3.58 19.25 9.12
C GLY A 58 2.33 19.51 8.28
N ALA A 59 1.27 18.73 8.49
CA ALA A 59 0.05 18.77 7.66
C ALA A 59 -0.57 20.17 7.49
N ALA A 60 -0.46 21.03 8.51
CA ALA A 60 -0.97 22.40 8.47
C ALA A 60 -0.34 23.27 7.36
N ASP A 61 0.91 22.97 6.98
CA ASP A 61 1.64 23.72 5.95
C ASP A 61 1.63 23.03 4.58
N LEU A 62 0.98 21.87 4.47
CA LEU A 62 1.03 21.04 3.27
C LEU A 62 0.23 21.64 2.10
N LEU A 63 -0.91 22.28 2.40
CA LEU A 63 -1.87 22.77 1.40
C LEU A 63 -1.99 24.29 1.42
N ASP A 64 -2.09 24.90 0.24
CA ASP A 64 -2.40 26.32 0.07
C ASP A 64 -3.88 26.62 0.32
N ASN A 65 -4.24 27.91 0.23
CA ASN A 65 -5.62 28.38 0.45
C ASN A 65 -6.62 27.84 -0.59
N LYS A 66 -6.16 27.23 -1.68
CA LYS A 66 -6.97 26.59 -2.73
C LYS A 66 -7.00 25.07 -2.57
N GLY A 67 -6.40 24.51 -1.51
CA GLY A 67 -6.32 23.07 -1.28
C GLY A 67 -5.27 22.35 -2.13
N SER A 68 -4.35 23.07 -2.77
CA SER A 68 -3.26 22.50 -3.59
C SER A 68 -1.98 22.33 -2.77
N LEU A 69 -1.13 21.36 -3.12
CA LEU A 69 0.16 21.16 -2.45
C LEU A 69 1.07 22.40 -2.62
N LYS A 70 1.56 22.95 -1.50
CA LYS A 70 2.41 24.16 -1.53
C LYS A 70 3.79 23.93 -2.14
N ASN A 71 4.36 22.74 -1.96
CA ASN A 71 5.75 22.47 -2.33
C ASN A 71 5.87 21.26 -3.28
N LYS A 72 6.93 21.29 -4.12
CA LYS A 72 7.21 20.24 -5.11
C LYS A 72 7.72 18.94 -4.49
N GLU A 73 8.29 19.00 -3.29
CA GLU A 73 8.85 17.82 -2.61
C GLU A 73 7.76 16.87 -2.13
N SER A 74 6.74 17.38 -1.45
CA SER A 74 5.54 16.65 -1.07
C SER A 74 4.86 16.06 -2.30
N GLN A 75 4.74 16.84 -3.39
CA GLN A 75 4.20 16.33 -4.65
C GLN A 75 5.00 15.14 -5.19
N LYS A 76 6.34 15.18 -5.12
CA LYS A 76 7.22 14.07 -5.53
C LYS A 76 7.03 12.84 -4.64
N ILE A 77 6.90 13.02 -3.33
CA ILE A 77 6.64 11.92 -2.37
C ILE A 77 5.31 11.23 -2.71
N PHE A 78 4.23 11.99 -2.84
CA PHE A 78 2.90 11.44 -3.16
C PHE A 78 2.89 10.76 -4.53
N ALA A 79 3.47 11.39 -5.55
CA ALA A 79 3.56 10.79 -6.88
C ALA A 79 4.35 9.48 -6.87
N GLY A 80 5.50 9.45 -6.17
CA GLY A 80 6.33 8.25 -6.02
C GLY A 80 5.59 7.12 -5.30
N PHE A 81 4.89 7.43 -4.21
CA PHE A 81 4.08 6.46 -3.47
C PHE A 81 2.94 5.90 -4.34
N MET A 82 2.18 6.77 -5.02
CA MET A 82 1.08 6.34 -5.90
C MET A 82 1.56 5.47 -7.06
N GLN A 83 2.71 5.79 -7.66
CA GLN A 83 3.32 4.95 -8.70
C GLN A 83 3.75 3.59 -8.15
N ALA A 84 4.36 3.55 -6.96
CA ALA A 84 4.74 2.29 -6.32
C ALA A 84 3.51 1.45 -5.97
N PHE A 85 2.45 2.07 -5.46
CA PHE A 85 1.21 1.39 -5.13
C PHE A 85 0.48 0.87 -6.36
N ALA A 86 0.44 1.63 -7.47
CA ALA A 86 -0.12 1.16 -8.73
C ALA A 86 0.62 -0.09 -9.26
N ARG A 87 1.96 -0.09 -9.20
CA ARG A 87 2.77 -1.27 -9.56
C ARG A 87 2.49 -2.45 -8.64
N TRP A 88 2.31 -2.19 -7.35
CA TRP A 88 2.00 -3.23 -6.37
C TRP A 88 0.64 -3.86 -6.64
N ILE A 89 -0.41 -3.07 -6.87
CA ILE A 89 -1.73 -3.57 -7.28
C ILE A 89 -1.62 -4.46 -8.53
N ALA A 90 -0.85 -4.03 -9.53
CA ALA A 90 -0.64 -4.85 -10.73
C ALA A 90 0.06 -6.20 -10.44
N LEU A 91 0.93 -6.25 -9.44
CA LEU A 91 1.64 -7.46 -9.02
C LEU A 91 0.78 -8.39 -8.15
N THR A 92 -0.05 -7.83 -7.27
CA THR A 92 -0.77 -8.59 -6.23
C THR A 92 -2.26 -8.74 -6.47
N SER A 93 -2.85 -8.05 -7.45
CA SER A 93 -4.22 -8.32 -7.87
C SER A 93 -4.34 -9.74 -8.43
N SER A 94 -5.44 -10.42 -8.10
CA SER A 94 -5.65 -11.85 -8.41
C SER A 94 -5.81 -12.18 -9.89
N THR A 95 -5.43 -11.26 -10.79
CA THR A 95 -5.42 -11.44 -12.25
C THR A 95 -4.03 -11.81 -12.76
N ALA A 96 -3.00 -11.89 -11.90
CA ALA A 96 -1.69 -12.37 -12.28
C ALA A 96 -1.76 -13.87 -12.60
N ALA A 97 -1.64 -14.19 -13.89
CA ALA A 97 -1.61 -15.54 -14.44
C ALA A 97 -0.81 -16.50 -13.55
N THR A 98 -1.46 -17.60 -13.17
CA THR A 98 -0.82 -18.77 -12.59
C THR A 98 0.26 -19.25 -13.56
N ARG A 99 1.48 -18.74 -13.45
CA ARG A 99 2.63 -19.39 -14.06
C ARG A 99 2.70 -20.74 -13.38
N SER A 100 2.46 -21.80 -14.14
CA SER A 100 2.43 -23.13 -13.55
C SER A 100 3.81 -23.44 -12.98
N PHE A 101 3.84 -24.18 -11.88
CA PHE A 101 5.11 -24.66 -11.32
C PHE A 101 5.91 -25.44 -12.37
N GLU A 102 5.23 -26.13 -13.29
CA GLU A 102 5.84 -26.81 -14.42
C GLU A 102 6.53 -25.86 -15.40
N GLU A 103 5.94 -24.72 -15.76
CA GLU A 103 6.58 -23.71 -16.61
C GLU A 103 7.84 -23.13 -15.95
N PHE A 104 7.79 -22.91 -14.64
CA PHE A 104 8.96 -22.50 -13.87
C PHE A 104 10.07 -23.55 -13.91
N MET A 105 9.74 -24.83 -13.69
CA MET A 105 10.71 -25.92 -13.69
C MET A 105 11.33 -26.14 -15.07
N LYS A 106 10.53 -26.07 -16.13
CA LYS A 106 11.01 -26.22 -17.51
C LYS A 106 12.01 -25.13 -17.91
N ARG A 107 11.72 -23.87 -17.55
CA ARG A 107 12.65 -22.76 -17.80
C ARG A 107 13.96 -22.90 -17.02
N ARG A 108 13.90 -23.45 -15.80
CA ARG A 108 15.10 -23.72 -15.01
C ARG A 108 15.99 -24.81 -15.63
N SER A 109 15.40 -25.84 -16.26
CA SER A 109 16.18 -26.87 -16.94
C SER A 109 16.81 -26.42 -18.26
N GLU A 110 16.26 -25.40 -18.93
CA GLU A 110 16.83 -24.85 -20.17
C GLU A 110 18.01 -23.89 -19.94
N ILE A 111 18.14 -23.35 -18.72
CA ILE A 111 19.19 -22.40 -18.33
C ILE A 111 20.38 -23.10 -17.65
N ALA A 112 20.20 -24.34 -17.17
CA ALA A 112 21.24 -25.16 -16.53
C ALA A 112 21.98 -26.01 -17.57
#